data_AF-A0A4Y2V9Y6-F1
#
_entry.id   AF-A0A4Y2V9Y6-F1
#
_cell.length_a   1.000
_cell.length_b   1.000
_cell.length_c   1.000
_cell.angle_alpha   90.00
_cell.angle_beta   90.00
_cell.angle_gamma   90.00
#
_symmetry.space_group_name_H-M   'P 1'
#
loop_
_entity.id
_entity.type
_entity.pdbx_description
1 polymer ?
#
loop_
_entity_poly.entity_id
_entity_poly.type
_entity_poly.pdbx_seq_one_letter_code
_entity_poly.pdbx_strand_id
1 'polypeptide(L)'
;MPKPVDTSTIADAGAKTTRGPGTGSQSRVIPNIEDIVKKVNNLNLDQDLTEFLVSSLQDSSKLFTAKARDIKAAVRDGIIENFIVPIVDKFAARETSFMATIFDLKAKNVDTDLVFYQAKVRECENTIEGLKAKLQLVSTDLSDAKDELKKTSSALVETAKEVRTLIDQPRPSYTEVLWSSPVALSNAPVISKRDNHVVLLRPVKPSTSEENIKVIENVLTARNSGTRISRIGKVS
;
A
#
# COMPACT_ATOMS: atom_id res chain seq x y z
N MET A 1 -3.13 40.33 31.26
CA MET A 1 -2.99 41.38 30.23
C MET A 1 -4.40 41.78 29.77
N PRO A 2 -4.84 43.04 29.96
CA PRO A 2 -6.17 43.50 29.58
C PRO A 2 -6.22 44.08 28.16
N LYS A 3 -7.38 43.94 27.50
CA LYS A 3 -7.74 44.53 26.20
C LYS A 3 -8.01 46.04 26.31
N PRO A 4 -7.81 46.84 25.24
CA PRO A 4 -8.38 48.17 25.15
C PRO A 4 -9.70 48.18 24.36
N VAL A 5 -10.65 48.95 24.89
CA VAL A 5 -11.86 49.46 24.24
C VAL A 5 -11.68 50.98 24.25
N ASP A 6 -11.71 51.62 23.08
CA ASP A 6 -11.69 53.07 22.99
C ASP A 6 -13.06 53.59 22.56
N THR A 7 -13.74 54.22 23.53
CA THR A 7 -14.84 55.15 23.36
C THR A 7 -14.30 56.56 23.18
N SER A 8 -14.81 57.31 22.19
CA SER A 8 -14.68 58.76 22.15
C SER A 8 -15.88 59.37 21.43
N THR A 9 -16.85 59.80 22.24
CA THR A 9 -17.94 60.72 21.90
C THR A 9 -17.47 62.15 22.17
N ILE A 10 -17.60 63.07 21.21
CA ILE A 10 -17.58 64.53 21.46
C ILE A 10 -18.80 65.14 20.75
N ALA A 11 -19.47 66.03 21.49
CA ALA A 11 -20.77 66.61 21.20
C ALA A 11 -20.73 67.92 20.39
N ASP A 12 -21.94 68.25 19.94
CA ASP A 12 -22.51 69.39 19.21
C ASP A 12 -22.06 70.83 19.59
N ALA A 13 -21.94 71.69 18.57
CA ALA A 13 -22.15 73.15 18.63
C ALA A 13 -22.27 73.72 17.20
N GLY A 14 -23.44 74.30 16.88
CA GLY A 14 -23.89 74.57 15.52
C GLY A 14 -23.54 75.92 14.88
N ALA A 15 -24.00 76.08 13.63
CA ALA A 15 -24.13 77.38 12.96
C ALA A 15 -25.18 77.35 11.81
N LYS A 16 -26.30 78.04 12.06
CA LYS A 16 -27.12 78.87 11.15
C LYS A 16 -27.57 78.34 9.77
N THR A 17 -28.88 78.06 9.72
CA THR A 17 -29.89 78.56 8.75
C THR A 17 -29.45 78.96 7.34
N THR A 18 -29.98 78.25 6.32
CA THR A 18 -30.89 78.87 5.33
C THR A 18 -31.71 77.79 4.61
N ARG A 19 -33.03 77.81 4.83
CA ARG A 19 -34.01 77.18 3.92
C ARG A 19 -33.91 77.94 2.58
N GLY A 20 -33.39 77.28 1.55
CA GLY A 20 -33.56 77.67 0.15
C GLY A 20 -34.89 77.15 -0.39
N PRO A 21 -35.55 77.88 -1.31
CA PRO A 21 -36.94 77.66 -1.69
C PRO A 21 -37.13 76.31 -2.37
N GLY A 22 -38.23 75.64 -2.02
CA GLY A 22 -38.66 74.44 -2.71
C GLY A 22 -38.77 74.69 -4.21
N THR A 23 -38.00 73.96 -5.00
CA THR A 23 -38.48 73.50 -6.29
C THR A 23 -38.95 72.08 -6.04
N GLY A 24 -40.23 71.93 -5.70
CA GLY A 24 -40.90 70.68 -6.00
C GLY A 24 -40.64 70.43 -7.47
N SER A 25 -39.85 69.40 -7.77
CA SER A 25 -39.66 68.93 -9.12
C SER A 25 -41.05 68.53 -9.61
N GLN A 26 -41.75 69.46 -10.25
CA GLN A 26 -42.80 69.09 -11.16
C GLN A 26 -42.16 68.09 -12.09
N SER A 27 -42.63 66.85 -12.01
CA SER A 27 -42.33 65.83 -13.01
C SER A 27 -42.75 66.43 -14.34
N ARG A 28 -41.80 67.03 -15.08
CA ARG A 28 -42.03 67.37 -16.47
C ARG A 28 -42.33 66.03 -17.12
N VAL A 29 -43.59 65.81 -17.45
CA VAL A 29 -44.01 64.70 -18.29
C VAL A 29 -43.25 64.90 -19.61
N ILE A 30 -42.13 64.19 -19.75
CA ILE A 30 -41.35 64.21 -20.97
C ILE A 30 -42.25 63.57 -22.03
N PRO A 31 -42.64 64.30 -23.09
CA PRO A 31 -43.53 63.75 -24.11
C PRO A 31 -42.88 62.52 -24.72
N ASN A 32 -43.67 61.48 -24.95
CA ASN A 32 -43.17 60.27 -25.57
C ASN A 32 -42.67 60.58 -27.00
N ILE A 33 -41.63 59.89 -27.45
CA ILE A 33 -41.03 60.13 -28.79
C ILE A 33 -42.06 59.90 -29.88
N GLU A 34 -42.93 58.90 -29.75
CA GLU A 34 -44.04 58.67 -30.68
C GLU A 34 -45.02 59.85 -30.74
N ASP A 35 -45.24 60.55 -29.62
CA ASP A 35 -46.13 61.72 -29.59
C ASP A 35 -45.48 62.95 -30.25
N ILE A 36 -44.16 63.07 -30.16
CA ILE A 36 -43.38 64.12 -30.83
C ILE A 36 -43.33 63.86 -32.34
N VAL A 37 -43.09 62.61 -32.75
CA VAL A 37 -43.13 62.20 -34.17
C VAL A 37 -44.50 62.50 -34.79
N LYS A 38 -45.59 62.16 -34.09
CA LYS A 38 -46.95 62.51 -34.52
C LYS A 38 -47.14 64.02 -34.68
N LYS A 39 -46.62 64.82 -33.75
CA LYS A 39 -46.70 66.28 -33.84
C LYS A 39 -45.92 66.81 -35.05
N VAL A 40 -44.70 66.31 -35.30
CA VAL A 40 -43.87 66.71 -36.45
C VAL A 40 -44.59 66.42 -37.77
N ASN A 41 -45.21 65.24 -37.90
CA ASN A 41 -45.99 64.86 -39.08
C ASN A 41 -47.20 65.77 -39.34
N ASN A 42 -47.74 66.43 -38.30
CA ASN A 42 -48.90 67.31 -38.39
C ASN A 42 -48.54 68.78 -38.69
N LEU A 43 -47.25 69.14 -38.77
CA LEU A 43 -46.80 70.53 -38.98
C LEU A 43 -46.87 70.99 -40.44
N ASN A 44 -47.33 70.14 -41.37
CA ASN A 44 -47.49 70.45 -42.79
C ASN A 44 -46.20 71.01 -43.44
N LEU A 45 -45.05 70.45 -43.03
CA LEU A 45 -43.73 70.79 -43.56
C LEU A 45 -43.49 70.08 -44.90
N ASP A 46 -42.45 70.50 -45.62
CA ASP A 46 -41.94 69.77 -46.77
C ASP A 46 -41.59 68.32 -46.39
N GLN A 47 -41.79 67.38 -47.31
CA GLN A 47 -41.65 65.95 -47.04
C GLN A 47 -40.21 65.58 -46.65
N ASP A 48 -39.22 66.14 -47.35
CA ASP A 48 -37.81 65.86 -47.09
C ASP A 48 -37.40 66.39 -45.70
N LEU A 49 -37.92 67.56 -45.33
CA LEU A 49 -37.69 68.15 -44.01
C LEU A 49 -38.37 67.36 -42.89
N THR A 50 -39.58 66.86 -43.12
CA THR A 50 -40.32 66.02 -42.17
C THR A 50 -39.59 64.70 -41.93
N GLU A 51 -39.16 64.03 -43.00
CA GLU A 51 -38.42 62.77 -42.95
C GLU A 51 -37.06 62.93 -42.25
N PHE A 52 -36.35 64.02 -42.54
CA PHE A 52 -35.09 64.36 -41.87
C PHE A 52 -35.26 64.54 -40.35
N LEU A 53 -36.29 65.28 -39.93
CA LEU A 53 -36.56 65.53 -38.51
C LEU A 53 -36.97 64.26 -37.76
N VAL A 54 -37.86 63.46 -38.36
CA VAL A 54 -38.31 62.19 -37.76
C VAL A 54 -37.15 61.20 -37.65
N SER A 55 -36.35 61.06 -38.72
CA SER A 55 -35.18 60.16 -38.72
C SER A 55 -34.14 60.58 -37.69
N SER A 56 -33.82 61.88 -37.63
CA SER A 56 -32.86 62.41 -36.65
C SER A 56 -33.31 62.18 -35.20
N LEU A 57 -34.61 62.34 -34.91
CA LEU A 57 -35.17 62.10 -33.59
C LEU A 57 -35.13 60.61 -33.21
N GLN A 58 -35.49 59.73 -34.15
CA GLN A 58 -35.44 58.28 -33.92
C GLN A 58 -34.01 57.78 -33.71
N ASP A 59 -33.05 58.28 -34.49
CA ASP A 59 -31.65 57.88 -34.36
C ASP A 59 -31.05 58.39 -33.04
N SER A 60 -31.38 59.62 -32.63
CA SER A 60 -30.99 60.15 -31.32
C SER A 60 -31.56 59.31 -30.17
N SER A 61 -32.82 58.87 -30.28
CA SER A 61 -33.46 57.98 -29.30
C SER A 61 -32.79 56.61 -29.22
N LYS A 62 -32.52 55.98 -30.38
CA LYS A 62 -31.83 54.68 -30.47
C LYS A 62 -30.44 54.78 -29.87
N LEU A 63 -29.69 55.82 -30.20
CA LEU A 63 -28.35 56.08 -29.66
C LEU A 63 -28.37 56.20 -28.14
N PHE A 64 -29.32 56.98 -27.60
CA PHE A 64 -29.47 57.14 -26.16
C PHE A 64 -29.78 55.81 -25.46
N THR A 65 -30.70 55.02 -26.02
CA THR A 65 -31.08 53.71 -25.49
C THR A 65 -29.92 52.71 -25.51
N ALA A 66 -29.16 52.67 -26.61
CA ALA A 66 -27.98 51.83 -26.73
C ALA A 66 -26.91 52.23 -25.70
N LYS A 67 -26.59 53.52 -25.60
CA LYS A 67 -25.61 54.02 -24.64
C LYS A 67 -25.99 53.73 -23.20
N ALA A 68 -27.27 53.88 -22.85
CA ALA A 68 -27.76 53.54 -21.52
C ALA A 68 -27.61 52.05 -21.21
N ARG A 69 -27.79 51.17 -22.20
CA ARG A 69 -27.55 49.73 -22.07
C ARG A 69 -26.07 49.42 -21.85
N ASP A 70 -25.19 50.05 -22.62
CA ASP A 70 -23.74 49.84 -22.52
C ASP A 70 -23.21 50.32 -21.16
N ILE A 71 -23.68 51.46 -20.66
CA ILE A 71 -23.34 51.96 -19.32
C ILE A 71 -23.77 50.95 -18.26
N LYS A 72 -25.00 50.42 -18.35
CA LYS A 72 -25.49 49.40 -17.41
C LYS A 72 -24.66 48.11 -17.47
N ALA A 73 -24.29 47.66 -18.67
CA ALA A 73 -23.43 46.50 -18.86
C ALA A 73 -22.04 46.73 -18.24
N ALA A 74 -21.40 47.85 -18.55
CA ALA A 74 -20.09 48.21 -18.01
C ALA A 74 -20.08 48.30 -16.47
N VAL A 75 -21.13 48.88 -15.87
CA VAL A 75 -21.27 48.92 -14.41
C VAL A 75 -21.43 47.51 -13.83
N ARG A 76 -22.28 46.67 -14.44
CA ARG A 76 -22.46 45.27 -14.00
C ARG A 76 -21.16 44.49 -14.10
N ASP A 77 -20.46 44.59 -15.23
CA ASP A 77 -19.23 43.85 -15.48
C ASP A 77 -18.13 44.33 -14.53
N GLY A 78 -18.06 45.64 -14.26
CA GLY A 78 -17.19 46.20 -13.21
C GLY A 78 -17.53 45.70 -11.80
N ILE A 79 -18.80 45.48 -11.46
CA ILE A 79 -19.18 44.85 -10.18
C ILE A 79 -18.73 43.38 -10.14
N ILE A 80 -18.94 42.65 -11.23
CA ILE A 80 -18.57 41.23 -11.33
C ILE A 80 -17.06 41.07 -11.17
N GLU A 81 -16.26 41.80 -11.94
CA GLU A 81 -14.81 41.68 -11.96
C GLU A 81 -14.16 42.18 -10.67
N ASN A 82 -14.60 43.32 -10.14
CA ASN A 82 -13.92 43.93 -8.99
C ASN A 82 -14.40 43.39 -7.64
N PHE A 83 -15.62 42.84 -7.55
CA PHE A 83 -16.19 42.42 -6.28
C PHE A 83 -16.57 40.95 -6.27
N ILE A 84 -17.36 40.47 -7.24
CA ILE A 84 -17.89 39.10 -7.19
C ILE A 84 -16.79 38.07 -7.37
N VAL A 85 -15.95 38.20 -8.41
CA VAL A 85 -14.86 37.25 -8.69
C VAL A 85 -13.87 37.15 -7.52
N PRO A 86 -13.31 38.26 -6.99
CA PRO A 86 -12.39 38.19 -5.85
C PRO A 86 -13.00 37.58 -4.58
N ILE A 87 -14.31 37.75 -4.36
CA ILE A 87 -15.00 37.12 -3.23
C ILE A 87 -15.07 35.61 -3.44
N VAL A 88 -15.49 35.15 -4.62
CA VAL A 88 -15.56 33.72 -4.97
C VAL A 88 -14.18 33.05 -4.84
N ASP A 89 -13.13 33.68 -5.36
CA ASP A 89 -11.76 33.16 -5.27
C ASP A 89 -11.29 33.03 -3.81
N LYS A 90 -11.60 34.03 -2.96
CA LYS A 90 -11.30 33.95 -1.52
C LYS A 90 -12.03 32.81 -0.82
N PHE A 91 -13.27 32.53 -1.21
CA PHE A 91 -14.02 31.39 -0.66
C PHE A 91 -13.42 30.06 -1.11
N ALA A 92 -13.14 29.89 -2.40
CA ALA A 92 -12.53 28.67 -2.94
C ALA A 92 -11.15 28.39 -2.34
N ALA A 93 -10.30 29.42 -2.20
CA ALA A 93 -8.99 29.29 -1.58
C ALA A 93 -9.10 28.91 -0.10
N ARG A 94 -10.07 29.50 0.62
CA ARG A 94 -10.33 29.18 2.03
C ARG A 94 -10.81 27.74 2.20
N GLU A 95 -11.75 27.29 1.39
CA GLU A 95 -12.25 25.92 1.41
C GLU A 95 -11.11 24.92 1.15
N THR A 96 -10.29 25.17 0.13
CA THR A 96 -9.11 24.35 -0.17
C THR A 96 -8.15 24.28 1.02
N SER A 97 -7.87 25.42 1.66
CA SER A 97 -7.02 25.47 2.86
C SER A 97 -7.61 24.73 4.05
N PHE A 98 -8.93 24.82 4.26
CA PHE A 98 -9.60 24.10 5.34
C PHE A 98 -9.58 22.60 5.08
N MET A 99 -9.89 22.15 3.87
CA MET A 99 -9.82 20.74 3.49
C MET A 99 -8.40 20.19 3.68
N ALA A 100 -7.37 20.93 3.27
CA ALA A 100 -5.98 20.54 3.48
C ALA A 100 -5.62 20.41 4.98
N THR A 101 -6.25 21.20 5.86
CA THR A 101 -5.99 21.18 7.30
C THR A 101 -6.78 20.07 8.01
N ILE A 102 -8.07 19.90 7.68
CA ILE A 102 -8.96 18.89 8.28
C ILE A 102 -8.45 17.48 7.98
N PHE A 103 -8.07 17.23 6.73
CA PHE A 103 -7.60 15.93 6.29
C PHE A 103 -6.10 15.72 6.49
N ASP A 104 -5.43 16.66 7.17
CA ASP A 104 -3.98 16.62 7.41
C ASP A 104 -3.18 16.35 6.13
N LEU A 105 -3.69 16.82 4.98
CA LEU A 105 -3.09 16.64 3.65
C LEU A 105 -1.85 17.51 3.46
N LYS A 106 -1.59 18.45 4.38
CA LYS A 106 -0.31 19.13 4.43
C LYS A 106 0.75 18.10 4.78
N ALA A 107 1.71 17.91 3.88
CA ALA A 107 2.90 17.12 4.15
C ALA A 107 3.54 17.62 5.44
N LYS A 108 3.39 16.86 6.52
CA LYS A 108 4.13 17.10 7.75
C LYS A 108 5.58 16.75 7.45
N ASN A 109 6.47 17.70 7.72
CA ASN A 109 7.89 17.42 7.64
C ASN A 109 8.21 16.39 8.73
N VAL A 110 8.34 15.12 8.35
CA VAL A 110 8.77 14.08 9.27
C VAL A 110 10.27 14.28 9.44
N ASP A 111 10.69 14.54 10.68
CA ASP A 111 12.10 14.69 11.01
C ASP A 111 12.91 13.52 10.45
N THR A 112 14.08 13.80 9.88
CA THR A 112 14.92 12.78 9.23
C THR A 112 15.31 11.69 10.23
N ASP A 113 15.53 12.08 11.49
CA ASP A 113 15.80 11.15 12.59
C ASP A 113 14.62 10.22 12.85
N LEU A 114 13.38 10.74 12.81
CA LEU A 114 12.18 9.93 13.00
C LEU A 114 12.02 8.89 11.88
N VAL A 115 12.31 9.26 10.62
CA VAL A 115 12.32 8.31 9.49
C VAL A 115 13.37 7.22 9.69
N PHE A 116 14.56 7.60 10.16
CA PHE A 116 15.64 6.64 10.42
C PHE A 116 15.31 5.67 11.55
N TYR A 117 14.74 6.15 12.66
CA TYR A 117 14.28 5.29 13.75
C TYR A 117 13.12 4.38 13.32
N GLN A 118 12.18 4.87 12.51
CA GLN A 118 11.11 4.03 11.95
C GLN A 118 11.67 2.91 11.06
N ALA A 119 12.70 3.19 10.24
CA ALA A 119 13.35 2.17 9.43
C ALA A 119 14.04 1.11 10.30
N LYS A 120 14.75 1.52 11.36
CA LYS A 120 15.37 0.60 12.32
C LYS A 120 14.35 -0.27 13.06
N VAL A 121 13.22 0.30 13.47
CA VAL A 121 12.13 -0.47 14.10
C VAL A 121 11.65 -1.56 13.14
N ARG A 122 11.40 -1.21 11.87
CA ARG A 122 10.98 -2.17 10.84
C ARG A 122 12.01 -3.27 10.60
N GLU A 123 13.30 -2.94 10.61
CA GLU A 123 14.38 -3.92 10.49
C GLU A 123 14.44 -4.88 11.68
N CYS A 124 14.28 -4.36 12.90
CA CYS A 124 14.17 -5.18 14.11
C CYS A 124 12.96 -6.11 14.06
N GLU A 125 11.79 -5.62 13.65
CA GLU A 125 10.57 -6.42 13.50
C GLU A 125 10.77 -7.57 12.51
N ASN A 126 11.37 -7.29 11.34
CA ASN A 126 11.70 -8.31 10.34
C ASN A 126 12.67 -9.36 10.89
N THR A 127 13.68 -8.93 11.65
CA THR A 127 14.66 -9.85 12.26
C THR A 127 14.00 -10.74 13.31
N ILE A 128 13.14 -10.18 14.17
CA ILE A 128 12.40 -10.93 15.18
C ILE A 128 11.50 -11.98 14.51
N GLU A 129 10.80 -11.61 13.45
CA GLU A 129 9.90 -12.53 12.74
C GLU A 129 10.69 -13.66 12.07
N GLY A 130 11.83 -13.35 11.46
CA GLY A 130 12.74 -14.37 10.90
C GLY A 130 13.28 -15.33 11.96
N LEU A 131 13.62 -14.83 13.15
CA LEU A 131 14.08 -15.67 14.27
C LEU A 131 12.96 -16.55 14.83
N LYS A 132 11.72 -16.04 14.93
CA LYS A 132 10.56 -16.84 15.33
C LYS A 132 10.31 -18.00 14.37
N ALA A 133 10.36 -17.74 13.06
CA ALA A 133 10.19 -18.78 12.05
C ALA A 133 11.27 -19.88 12.17
N LYS A 134 12.54 -19.49 12.36
CA LYS A 134 13.63 -20.45 12.60
C LYS A 134 13.41 -21.26 13.88
N LEU A 135 12.98 -20.61 14.97
CA LEU A 135 12.70 -21.28 16.24
C LEU A 135 11.56 -22.29 16.10
N GLN A 136 10.50 -21.96 15.36
CA GLN A 136 9.41 -22.89 15.10
C GLN A 136 9.89 -24.13 14.35
N LEU A 137 10.69 -23.96 13.28
CA LEU A 137 11.25 -25.06 12.51
C LEU A 137 12.07 -26.01 13.41
N VAL A 138 13.02 -25.45 14.17
CA VAL A 138 13.87 -26.24 15.09
C VAL A 138 13.04 -26.92 16.18
N SER A 139 11.98 -26.28 16.66
CA SER A 139 11.08 -26.88 17.64
C SER A 139 10.32 -28.09 17.07
N THR A 140 9.93 -28.04 15.79
CA THR A 140 9.32 -29.18 15.09
C THR A 140 10.33 -30.31 14.96
N ASP A 141 11.53 -30.03 14.44
CA ASP A 141 12.58 -31.05 14.27
C ASP A 141 12.95 -31.73 15.60
N LEU A 142 13.02 -30.96 16.69
CA LEU A 142 13.29 -31.48 18.02
C LEU A 142 12.16 -32.38 18.53
N SER A 143 10.91 -32.05 18.23
CA SER A 143 9.75 -32.88 18.59
C SER A 143 9.80 -34.21 17.85
N ASP A 144 10.09 -34.19 16.54
CA ASP A 144 10.19 -35.39 15.71
C ASP A 144 11.33 -36.29 16.20
N ALA A 145 12.50 -35.71 16.50
CA ALA A 145 13.64 -36.44 17.04
C ALA A 145 13.32 -37.09 18.41
N LYS A 146 12.56 -36.38 19.27
CA LYS A 146 12.11 -36.92 20.56
C LYS A 146 11.19 -38.12 20.38
N ASP A 147 10.27 -38.07 19.42
CA ASP A 147 9.33 -39.17 19.17
C ASP A 147 10.05 -40.41 18.60
N GLU A 148 10.99 -40.21 17.68
CA GLU A 148 11.84 -41.30 17.18
C GLU A 148 12.73 -41.89 18.28
N LEU A 149 13.29 -41.07 19.16
CA LEU A 149 14.06 -41.54 20.32
C LEU A 149 13.19 -42.39 21.25
N LYS A 150 11.95 -41.96 21.51
CA LYS A 150 11.02 -42.72 22.35
C LYS A 150 10.72 -44.08 21.73
N LYS A 151 10.48 -44.13 20.42
CA LYS A 151 10.22 -45.36 19.68
C LYS A 151 11.43 -46.31 19.70
N THR A 152 12.63 -45.80 19.42
CA THR A 152 13.86 -46.60 19.47
C THR A 152 14.18 -47.07 20.90
N SER A 153 13.98 -46.23 21.91
CA SER A 153 14.14 -46.63 23.31
C SER A 153 13.17 -47.74 23.71
N SER A 154 11.90 -47.68 23.29
CA SER A 154 10.93 -48.75 23.56
C SER A 154 11.32 -50.06 22.88
N ALA A 155 11.72 -50.01 21.60
CA ALA A 155 12.18 -51.20 20.88
C ALA A 155 13.41 -51.84 21.53
N LEU A 156 14.38 -51.03 21.97
CA LEU A 156 15.57 -51.52 22.67
C LEU A 156 15.22 -52.22 23.98
N VAL A 157 14.26 -51.68 24.74
CA VAL A 157 13.78 -52.31 25.98
C VAL A 157 13.12 -53.66 25.69
N GLU A 158 12.36 -53.79 24.60
CA GLU A 158 11.78 -55.08 24.20
C GLU A 158 12.86 -56.09 23.79
N THR A 159 13.81 -55.70 22.94
CA THR A 159 14.95 -56.56 22.56
C THR A 159 15.77 -56.98 23.78
N ALA A 160 15.99 -56.07 24.74
CA ALA A 160 16.71 -56.40 25.97
C ALA A 160 15.94 -57.43 26.83
N LYS A 161 14.60 -57.35 26.88
CA LYS A 161 13.77 -58.36 27.53
C LYS A 161 13.86 -59.71 26.81
N GLU A 162 13.81 -59.73 25.48
CA GLU A 162 13.97 -60.96 24.69
C GLU A 162 15.35 -61.63 24.89
N VAL A 163 16.42 -60.83 24.90
CA VAL A 163 17.76 -61.36 25.19
C VAL A 163 17.82 -61.92 26.61
N ARG A 164 17.18 -61.25 27.57
CA ARG A 164 17.12 -61.72 28.96
C ARG A 164 16.39 -63.06 29.07
N THR A 165 15.25 -63.24 28.39
CA THR A 165 14.52 -64.50 28.39
C THR A 165 15.34 -65.63 27.75
N LEU A 166 16.11 -65.36 26.69
CA LEU A 166 17.02 -66.34 26.09
C LEU A 166 18.17 -66.76 27.02
N ILE A 167 18.69 -65.83 27.84
CA ILE A 167 19.75 -66.13 28.81
C ILE A 167 19.20 -66.91 30.01
N ASP A 168 17.99 -66.56 30.47
CA ASP A 168 17.34 -67.22 31.60
C ASP A 168 16.75 -68.60 31.22
N GLN A 169 16.72 -68.97 29.92
CA GLN A 169 16.41 -70.33 29.51
C GLN A 169 17.45 -71.32 30.09
N PRO A 170 17.02 -72.44 30.68
CA PRO A 170 17.94 -73.42 31.22
C PRO A 170 18.86 -73.93 30.13
N ARG A 171 20.17 -73.90 30.40
CA ARG A 171 21.18 -74.39 29.47
C ARG A 171 20.86 -75.85 29.13
N PRO A 172 20.67 -76.21 27.84
CA PRO A 172 20.32 -77.57 27.48
C PRO A 172 21.37 -78.53 28.02
N SER A 173 20.91 -79.62 28.61
CA SER A 173 21.79 -80.62 29.21
C SER A 173 22.68 -81.21 28.11
N TYR A 174 23.92 -81.58 28.43
CA TYR A 174 24.83 -82.25 27.49
C TYR A 174 24.19 -83.51 26.85
N THR A 175 23.26 -84.16 27.56
CA THR A 175 22.45 -85.25 27.01
C THR A 175 21.42 -84.80 25.97
N GLU A 176 20.74 -83.66 26.10
CA GLU A 176 19.79 -83.17 25.08
C GLU A 176 20.50 -82.77 23.77
N VAL A 177 21.71 -82.22 23.88
CA VAL A 177 22.54 -81.83 22.72
C VAL A 177 23.04 -83.06 21.94
N LEU A 178 23.32 -84.17 22.61
CA LEU A 178 23.73 -85.42 21.95
C LEU A 178 22.57 -86.17 21.28
N TRP A 179 21.33 -85.95 21.74
CA TRP A 179 20.13 -86.57 21.18
C TRP A 179 19.50 -85.76 20.04
N SER A 180 19.91 -84.51 19.86
CA SER A 180 19.56 -83.73 18.68
C SER A 180 20.39 -84.23 17.49
N SER A 181 19.78 -85.06 16.64
CA SER A 181 20.42 -85.50 15.40
C SER A 181 20.85 -84.31 14.54
N PRO A 182 21.96 -84.38 13.80
CA PRO A 182 22.31 -83.34 12.85
C PRO A 182 21.16 -83.22 11.85
N VAL A 183 20.55 -82.04 11.76
CA VAL A 183 19.65 -81.75 10.65
C VAL A 183 20.48 -81.92 9.38
N ALA A 184 20.10 -82.88 8.53
CA ALA A 184 20.74 -83.08 7.25
C ALA A 184 20.76 -81.75 6.50
N LEU A 185 21.95 -81.28 6.14
CA LEU A 185 22.10 -80.19 5.19
C LEU A 185 21.39 -80.63 3.90
N SER A 186 20.20 -80.09 3.69
CA SER A 186 19.53 -80.19 2.41
C SER A 186 20.45 -79.55 1.38
N ASN A 187 21.02 -80.37 0.49
CA ASN A 187 21.76 -79.92 -0.69
C ASN A 187 20.84 -79.27 -1.73
N ALA A 188 19.81 -78.54 -1.29
CA ALA A 188 19.09 -77.62 -2.15
C ALA A 188 20.05 -76.46 -2.48
N PRO A 189 20.15 -76.04 -3.75
CA PRO A 189 20.90 -74.84 -4.08
C PRO A 189 20.29 -73.70 -3.26
N VAL A 190 21.07 -73.15 -2.33
CA VAL A 190 20.72 -71.91 -1.66
C VAL A 190 20.67 -70.85 -2.75
N ILE A 191 19.47 -70.59 -3.26
CA ILE A 191 19.19 -69.36 -4.00
C ILE A 191 19.34 -68.27 -2.97
N SER A 192 20.58 -67.76 -2.85
CA SER A 192 20.92 -66.58 -2.08
C SER A 192 20.05 -65.44 -2.61
N LYS A 193 18.91 -65.20 -1.94
CA LYS A 193 18.45 -63.83 -1.82
C LYS A 193 19.58 -63.13 -1.08
N ARG A 194 20.22 -62.19 -1.77
CA ARG A 194 21.29 -61.35 -1.26
C ARG A 194 20.71 -60.46 -0.15
N ASP A 195 20.49 -61.01 1.02
CA ASP A 195 20.51 -60.19 2.23
C ASP A 195 21.96 -59.78 2.44
N ASN A 196 22.18 -58.46 2.45
CA ASN A 196 23.48 -57.81 2.55
C ASN A 196 24.11 -58.05 3.93
N HIS A 197 24.45 -59.30 4.25
CA HIS A 197 25.29 -59.61 5.40
C HIS A 197 26.75 -59.30 5.02
N VAL A 198 27.17 -58.07 5.32
CA VAL A 198 28.58 -57.67 5.19
C VAL A 198 29.35 -58.35 6.32
N VAL A 199 30.06 -59.42 6.01
CA VAL A 199 31.07 -59.99 6.90
C VAL A 199 32.27 -59.04 6.91
N LEU A 200 32.43 -58.28 7.99
CA LEU A 200 33.61 -57.46 8.22
C LEU A 200 34.80 -58.37 8.52
N LEU A 201 35.59 -58.69 7.49
CA LEU A 201 36.88 -59.32 7.67
C LEU A 201 37.81 -58.34 8.39
N ARG A 202 38.39 -58.76 9.54
CA ARG A 202 39.43 -57.96 10.19
C ARG A 202 40.62 -57.80 9.25
N PRO A 203 41.19 -56.59 9.11
CA PRO A 203 42.44 -56.39 8.39
C PRO A 203 43.54 -57.26 9.00
N VAL A 204 44.27 -57.98 8.16
CA VAL A 204 45.40 -58.85 8.56
C VAL A 204 46.60 -58.03 9.06
N LYS A 205 46.64 -56.72 8.76
CA LYS A 205 47.66 -55.79 9.25
C LYS A 205 47.00 -54.58 9.90
N PRO A 206 47.56 -54.04 11.01
CA PRO A 206 47.12 -52.78 11.55
C PRO A 206 47.48 -51.67 10.54
N SER A 207 46.46 -51.10 9.90
CA SER A 207 46.61 -49.98 8.99
C SER A 207 46.33 -48.66 9.71
N THR A 208 47.07 -47.63 9.35
CA THR A 208 46.88 -46.28 9.89
C THR A 208 45.63 -45.63 9.30
N SER A 209 45.07 -44.62 9.99
CA SER A 209 43.84 -43.93 9.54
C SER A 209 43.99 -43.31 8.15
N GLU A 210 45.16 -42.77 7.83
CA GLU A 210 45.49 -42.17 6.54
C GLU A 210 45.45 -43.20 5.39
N GLU A 211 46.00 -44.39 5.61
CA GLU A 211 45.97 -45.48 4.64
C GLU A 211 44.55 -45.98 4.40
N ASN A 212 43.74 -46.07 5.45
CA ASN A 212 42.34 -46.49 5.34
C ASN A 212 41.50 -45.47 4.56
N ILE A 213 41.70 -44.17 4.79
CA ILE A 213 41.04 -43.09 4.03
C ILE A 213 41.39 -43.21 2.55
N LYS A 214 42.68 -43.36 2.22
CA LYS A 214 43.15 -43.45 0.84
C LYS A 214 42.63 -44.69 0.11
N VAL A 215 42.50 -45.82 0.81
CA VAL A 215 41.88 -47.03 0.25
C VAL A 215 40.39 -46.82 -0.04
N ILE A 216 39.66 -46.19 0.89
CA ILE A 216 38.23 -45.89 0.71
C ILE A 216 38.03 -44.93 -0.47
N GLU A 217 38.83 -43.86 -0.56
CA GLU A 217 38.77 -42.89 -1.67
C GLU A 217 39.05 -43.54 -3.02
N ASN A 218 40.07 -44.41 -3.09
CA ASN A 218 40.37 -45.15 -4.32
C ASN A 218 39.23 -46.09 -4.74
N VAL A 219 38.60 -46.77 -3.77
CA VAL A 219 37.44 -47.65 -4.04
C VAL A 219 36.23 -46.84 -4.49
N LEU A 220 35.96 -45.69 -3.88
CA LEU A 220 34.86 -44.81 -4.25
C LEU A 220 35.08 -44.21 -5.65
N THR A 221 36.30 -43.79 -5.96
CA THR A 221 36.67 -43.28 -7.29
C THR A 221 36.54 -44.36 -8.37
N ALA A 222 37.00 -45.58 -8.09
CA ALA A 222 36.87 -46.71 -9.01
C ALA A 222 35.39 -47.13 -9.23
N ARG A 223 34.57 -47.08 -8.17
CA ARG A 223 33.14 -47.40 -8.23
C ARG A 223 32.33 -46.36 -9.00
N ASN A 224 32.70 -45.08 -8.92
CA ASN A 224 32.07 -43.97 -9.64
C ASN A 224 32.73 -43.66 -11.00
N SER A 225 33.57 -44.55 -11.52
CA SER A 225 34.15 -44.37 -12.85
C SER A 225 33.05 -44.30 -13.93
N GLY A 226 33.18 -43.35 -14.86
CA GLY A 226 32.21 -43.12 -15.93
C GLY A 226 31.89 -44.37 -16.76
N THR A 227 32.84 -45.30 -16.88
CA THR A 227 32.71 -46.59 -17.56
C THR A 227 31.75 -47.57 -16.85
N ARG A 228 31.55 -47.45 -15.53
CA ARG A 228 30.55 -48.23 -14.78
C ARG A 228 29.19 -47.55 -14.77
N ILE A 229 29.15 -46.23 -14.64
CA ILE A 229 27.91 -45.44 -14.70
C ILE A 229 27.23 -45.57 -16.08
N SER A 230 28.01 -45.54 -17.16
CA SER A 230 27.51 -45.73 -18.54
C SER A 230 26.93 -47.14 -18.79
N ARG A 231 27.35 -48.16 -18.03
CA ARG A 231 26.76 -49.52 -18.11
C ARG A 231 25.42 -49.65 -17.41
N ILE A 232 25.14 -48.80 -16.41
CA ILE A 232 23.84 -48.78 -15.70
C ILE A 232 22.77 -48.09 -16.55
N GLY A 233 23.15 -47.06 -17.33
CA GLY A 233 22.24 -46.33 -18.23
C GLY A 233 21.87 -47.04 -19.53
N LYS A 234 22.39 -48.25 -19.82
CA LYS A 234 22.07 -49.03 -21.03
C LYS A 234 21.11 -50.20 -20.79
N VAL A 235 20.46 -50.25 -19.62
CA VAL A 235 19.51 -51.32 -19.25
C VAL A 235 18.07 -50.77 -19.10
N SER A 236 17.70 -49.76 -19.89
CA SER A 236 16.30 -49.34 -20.07
C SER A 236 15.84 -49.66 -21.47
#